data_AF-A0A212RYQ6-F1
#
_entry.id   AF-A0A212RYQ6-F1
#
_cell.length_a   1.000
_cell.length_b   1.000
_cell.length_c   1.000
_cell.angle_alpha   90.00
_cell.angle_beta   90.00
_cell.angle_gamma   90.00
#
_symmetry.space_group_name_H-M   'P 1'
#
loop_
_entity.id
_entity.type
_entity.pdbx_description
1 polymer ?
#
loop_
_entity_poly.entity_id
_entity_poly.type
_entity_poly.pdbx_seq_one_letter_code
_entity_poly.pdbx_strand_id
1 'polypeptide(L)'
;MARDVIDEQVISSRDELVSWFEAGNKPNGPFRIGTEHEKIPFYRIDDRPVPYGGRRDCPTCGIAALLESLRLAQGWEPIEDEGALIGLFDPHGGGAISLEPGGQFELSGAPFDTAHETAAELDAHFAALAPAAESCGIGFLDLGMSPLWTRAETPVMPKQRYQIMARYMPKVGSLGLDMMFRTSTVQTNIDFASEADMVAKLRLGLSLQPLITALFANSPFTDGKPNGLLSMRSQIWTDTDAARTGMMPFAFQPGMGFEAYVDYALDVPLYFVKRGDVYHDVAGASFRDLLAGKLTALPGERATISDWANHLSTIFPEVRLKRYIEMRGADVGPKSHIVALTAFCAGLFYDAQASEAAWDLVKGWSDEDRRVLRERVPREGLAAKAAGLSLLDLARKVLPLVRAGLDRRARLDAKGHSEAIYLTPLEEIAASGETLAGRRLALYHRDAAAGGWGGDIKRAFVDCVY
;
A
#
# COMPACT_ATOMS: atom_id res chain seq x y z
N MET A 1 -6.86 1.78 7.73
CA MET A 1 -7.69 0.79 6.98
C MET A 1 -8.13 -0.43 7.79
N ALA A 2 -7.71 -0.61 9.05
CA ALA A 2 -7.85 -1.89 9.75
C ALA A 2 -9.28 -2.30 10.16
N ARG A 3 -10.20 -1.34 10.32
CA ARG A 3 -11.59 -1.57 10.74
C ARG A 3 -12.56 -1.00 9.70
N ASP A 4 -13.65 -1.72 9.43
CA ASP A 4 -14.78 -1.18 8.68
C ASP A 4 -15.37 0.02 9.42
N VAL A 5 -15.81 1.04 8.68
CA VAL A 5 -16.49 2.19 9.28
C VAL A 5 -17.88 1.75 9.75
N ILE A 6 -18.31 2.23 10.92
CA ILE A 6 -19.66 2.01 11.47
C ILE A 6 -20.36 3.37 11.57
N ASP A 7 -21.21 3.64 10.59
CA ASP A 7 -22.07 4.80 10.44
C ASP A 7 -23.27 4.38 9.58
N GLU A 8 -24.37 4.08 10.26
CA GLU A 8 -25.60 3.56 9.66
C GLU A 8 -26.48 4.67 9.06
N GLN A 9 -26.00 5.92 9.01
CA GLN A 9 -26.72 6.99 8.34
C GLN A 9 -26.96 6.61 6.87
N VAL A 10 -28.24 6.53 6.48
CA VAL A 10 -28.66 6.24 5.11
C VAL A 10 -28.30 7.41 4.21
N ILE A 11 -27.72 7.08 3.06
CA ILE A 11 -27.37 8.08 2.04
C ILE A 11 -28.60 8.39 1.21
N SER A 12 -28.99 9.65 1.16
CA SER A 12 -30.22 10.09 0.49
C SER A 12 -29.98 10.63 -0.93
N SER A 13 -28.76 11.07 -1.24
CA SER A 13 -28.41 11.74 -2.50
C SER A 13 -26.97 11.45 -2.93
N ARG A 14 -26.66 11.73 -4.20
CA ARG A 14 -25.27 11.72 -4.70
C ARG A 14 -24.42 12.81 -4.03
N ASP A 15 -25.02 13.95 -3.70
CA ASP A 15 -24.31 15.08 -3.08
C ASP A 15 -23.74 14.72 -1.70
N GLU A 16 -24.41 13.84 -0.93
CA GLU A 16 -23.86 13.34 0.33
C GLU A 16 -22.58 12.51 0.13
N LEU A 17 -22.46 11.78 -0.99
CA LEU A 17 -21.23 11.06 -1.35
C LEU A 17 -20.09 12.03 -1.68
N VAL A 18 -20.42 13.14 -2.34
CA VAL A 18 -19.48 14.23 -2.66
C VAL A 18 -19.02 14.90 -1.36
N SER A 19 -19.96 15.30 -0.50
CA SER A 19 -19.67 15.94 0.78
C SER A 19 -18.87 15.04 1.74
N TRP A 20 -18.98 13.72 1.61
CA TRP A 20 -18.09 12.80 2.33
C TRP A 20 -16.62 13.01 2.00
N PHE A 21 -16.28 13.33 0.74
CA PHE A 21 -14.91 13.68 0.34
C PHE A 21 -14.55 15.12 0.71
N GLU A 22 -15.47 16.07 0.56
CA GLU A 22 -15.25 17.46 0.95
C GLU A 22 -14.89 17.58 2.45
N ALA A 23 -15.43 16.70 3.29
CA ALA A 23 -15.06 16.60 4.71
C ALA A 23 -13.60 16.23 4.96
N GLY A 24 -12.86 15.78 3.93
CA GLY A 24 -11.41 15.57 3.96
C GLY A 24 -10.58 16.84 3.76
N ASN A 25 -11.19 17.94 3.29
CA ASN A 25 -10.49 19.21 3.06
C ASN A 25 -9.93 19.79 4.37
N LYS A 26 -8.65 20.14 4.36
CA LYS A 26 -7.94 20.77 5.48
C LYS A 26 -7.39 22.14 5.07
N PRO A 27 -8.24 23.17 4.88
CA PRO A 27 -7.86 24.43 4.23
C PRO A 27 -6.74 25.20 4.94
N ASN A 28 -6.60 25.03 6.25
CA ASN A 28 -5.60 25.71 7.08
C ASN A 28 -4.54 24.75 7.64
N GLY A 29 -4.52 23.48 7.20
CA GLY A 29 -3.74 22.43 7.86
C GLY A 29 -4.11 22.24 9.34
N PRO A 30 -3.18 21.71 10.17
CA PRO A 30 -1.92 21.12 9.74
C PRO A 30 -2.18 19.86 8.91
N PHE A 31 -1.44 19.72 7.80
CA PHE A 31 -1.42 18.46 7.08
C PHE A 31 -0.61 17.43 7.86
N ARG A 32 -1.06 16.18 7.79
CA ARG A 32 -0.41 15.03 8.40
C ARG A 32 -0.06 13.99 7.36
N ILE A 33 0.88 13.11 7.66
CA ILE A 33 1.30 12.03 6.78
C ILE A 33 1.15 10.70 7.50
N GLY A 34 0.37 9.81 6.89
CA GLY A 34 0.21 8.43 7.36
C GLY A 34 1.13 7.52 6.56
N THR A 35 1.62 6.45 7.18
CA THR A 35 2.42 5.43 6.47
C THR A 35 1.90 4.06 6.83
N GLU A 36 1.67 3.25 5.81
CA GLU A 36 1.18 1.89 5.97
C GLU A 36 2.20 0.94 5.36
N HIS A 37 2.46 -0.19 6.01
CA HIS A 37 3.37 -1.18 5.44
C HIS A 37 3.01 -2.61 5.84
N GLU A 38 3.12 -3.50 4.86
CA GLU A 38 2.90 -4.92 4.98
C GLU A 38 4.23 -5.65 5.05
N LYS A 39 4.28 -6.77 5.74
CA LYS A 39 5.47 -7.62 5.86
C LYS A 39 5.06 -9.08 5.94
N ILE A 40 5.82 -9.95 5.29
CA ILE A 40 5.46 -11.36 5.15
C ILE A 40 6.15 -12.17 6.25
N PRO A 41 5.40 -12.75 7.21
CA PRO A 41 5.99 -13.54 8.28
C PRO A 41 6.40 -14.94 7.79
N PHE A 42 7.51 -15.45 8.31
CA PHE A 42 7.99 -16.82 8.06
C PHE A 42 8.63 -17.43 9.31
N TYR A 43 8.73 -18.75 9.38
CA TYR A 43 9.50 -19.41 10.44
C TYR A 43 10.97 -19.52 10.06
N ARG A 44 11.86 -19.03 10.93
CA ARG A 44 13.33 -19.05 10.73
C ARG A 44 13.93 -20.46 10.73
N ILE A 45 13.20 -21.45 11.24
CA ILE A 45 13.69 -22.83 11.32
C ILE A 45 13.68 -23.54 9.96
N ASP A 46 12.76 -23.19 9.07
CA ASP A 46 12.53 -23.92 7.81
C ASP A 46 11.93 -23.10 6.66
N ASP A 47 11.86 -21.78 6.82
CA ASP A 47 11.38 -20.81 5.83
C ASP A 47 9.91 -21.00 5.43
N ARG A 48 9.10 -21.73 6.22
CA ARG A 48 7.67 -21.90 5.95
C ARG A 48 6.87 -20.64 6.30
N PRO A 49 5.74 -20.38 5.62
CA PRO A 49 4.87 -19.26 5.99
C PRO A 49 4.21 -19.49 7.35
N VAL A 50 3.84 -18.41 8.03
CA VAL A 50 3.21 -18.46 9.37
C VAL A 50 1.68 -18.51 9.23
N PRO A 51 1.01 -19.63 9.53
CA PRO A 51 -0.44 -19.70 9.55
C PRO A 51 -1.04 -18.97 10.76
N TYR A 52 -2.35 -18.72 10.69
CA TYR A 52 -3.08 -18.01 11.74
C TYR A 52 -2.89 -18.64 13.14
N GLY A 53 -3.19 -19.94 13.24
CA GLY A 53 -3.12 -20.71 14.49
C GLY A 53 -1.76 -21.35 14.81
N GLY A 54 -0.69 -21.00 14.09
CA GLY A 54 0.65 -21.52 14.36
C GLY A 54 0.93 -22.93 13.81
N ARG A 55 2.10 -23.48 14.17
CA ARG A 55 2.55 -24.79 13.68
C ARG A 55 1.91 -25.92 14.47
N ARG A 56 1.86 -27.12 13.89
CA ARG A 56 1.36 -28.32 14.58
C ARG A 56 2.15 -28.65 15.85
N ASP A 57 3.45 -28.39 15.85
CA ASP A 57 4.37 -28.58 16.98
C ASP A 57 4.45 -27.37 17.93
N CYS A 58 3.94 -26.21 17.53
CA CYS A 58 3.77 -25.03 18.39
C CYS A 58 2.52 -24.23 17.98
N PRO A 59 1.32 -24.60 18.47
CA PRO A 59 0.06 -23.92 18.12
C PRO A 59 -0.05 -22.52 18.74
N THR A 60 0.85 -22.17 19.65
CA THR A 60 0.98 -20.81 20.21
C THR A 60 1.96 -19.94 19.42
N CYS A 61 2.53 -20.45 18.33
CA CYS A 61 3.51 -19.75 17.50
C CYS A 61 2.90 -19.31 16.15
N GLY A 62 1.77 -18.59 16.16
CA GLY A 62 1.06 -18.16 14.94
C GLY A 62 0.83 -16.65 14.86
N ILE A 63 0.16 -16.19 13.80
CA ILE A 63 -0.22 -14.78 13.65
C ILE A 63 -1.12 -14.30 14.80
N ALA A 64 -2.04 -15.15 15.27
CA ALA A 64 -2.89 -14.82 16.42
C ALA A 64 -2.07 -14.51 17.68
N ALA A 65 -0.95 -15.22 17.89
CA ALA A 65 -0.06 -14.99 19.03
C ALA A 65 0.75 -13.69 18.89
N LEU A 66 1.15 -13.32 17.67
CA LEU A 66 1.76 -12.02 17.41
C LEU A 66 0.79 -10.87 17.75
N LEU A 67 -0.47 -10.98 17.31
CA LEU A 67 -1.51 -10.00 17.63
C LEU A 67 -1.74 -9.92 19.14
N GLU A 68 -1.90 -11.06 19.82
CA GLU A 68 -2.15 -11.07 21.26
C GLU A 68 -0.98 -10.46 22.04
N SER A 69 0.26 -10.73 21.64
CA SER A 69 1.42 -10.12 22.27
C SER A 69 1.47 -8.60 22.06
N LEU A 70 1.16 -8.10 20.86
CA LEU A 70 1.10 -6.66 20.61
C LEU A 70 -0.02 -6.00 21.40
N ARG A 71 -1.19 -6.64 21.47
CA ARG A 71 -2.34 -6.18 22.26
C ARG A 71 -1.95 -5.95 23.71
N LEU A 72 -1.25 -6.91 24.32
CA LEU A 72 -0.77 -6.83 25.70
C LEU A 72 0.33 -5.78 25.88
N ALA A 73 1.26 -5.66 24.93
CA ALA A 73 2.37 -4.72 25.01
C ALA A 73 1.96 -3.26 24.81
N GLN A 74 0.99 -2.99 23.93
CA GLN A 74 0.58 -1.64 23.53
C GLN A 74 -0.74 -1.20 24.16
N GLY A 75 -1.53 -2.12 24.73
CA GLY A 75 -2.85 -1.82 25.28
C GLY A 75 -3.91 -1.49 24.21
N TRP A 76 -3.67 -1.89 22.96
CA TRP A 76 -4.60 -1.66 21.85
C TRP A 76 -5.85 -2.54 21.94
N GLU A 77 -6.96 -2.07 21.39
CA GLU A 77 -8.23 -2.79 21.41
C GLU A 77 -8.32 -3.80 20.27
N PRO A 78 -8.96 -4.98 20.49
CA PRO A 78 -9.06 -6.03 19.50
C PRO A 78 -10.03 -5.67 18.36
N ILE A 79 -9.70 -6.11 17.16
CA ILE A 79 -10.64 -6.21 16.03
C ILE A 79 -10.91 -7.68 15.80
N GLU A 80 -12.17 -8.07 15.87
CA GLU A 80 -12.61 -9.47 15.75
C GLU A 80 -13.51 -9.69 14.54
N ASP A 81 -13.44 -10.89 13.97
CA ASP A 81 -14.36 -11.40 12.95
C ASP A 81 -14.68 -12.87 13.30
N GLU A 82 -15.96 -13.19 13.51
CA GLU A 82 -16.43 -14.49 14.00
C GLU A 82 -15.66 -15.00 15.25
N GLY A 83 -15.27 -14.09 16.14
CA GLY A 83 -14.51 -14.39 17.37
C GLY A 83 -13.00 -14.65 17.15
N ALA A 84 -12.49 -14.52 15.93
CA ALA A 84 -11.07 -14.55 15.65
C ALA A 84 -10.48 -13.13 15.77
N LEU A 85 -9.37 -12.98 16.51
CA LEU A 85 -8.59 -11.75 16.56
C LEU A 85 -7.90 -11.52 15.21
N ILE A 86 -8.31 -10.50 14.46
CA ILE A 86 -7.87 -10.24 13.08
C ILE A 86 -7.15 -8.90 12.90
N GLY A 87 -6.99 -8.15 13.98
CA GLY A 87 -6.33 -6.85 13.98
C GLY A 87 -6.41 -6.19 15.35
N LEU A 88 -5.79 -5.03 15.46
CA LEU A 88 -5.77 -4.19 16.65
C LEU A 88 -5.95 -2.73 16.23
N PHE A 89 -6.49 -1.90 17.10
CA PHE A 89 -6.48 -0.44 16.89
C PHE A 89 -6.17 0.30 18.19
N ASP A 90 -5.51 1.43 18.05
CA ASP A 90 -5.27 2.34 19.17
C ASP A 90 -6.56 3.13 19.48
N PRO A 91 -7.17 2.98 20.67
CA PRO A 91 -8.38 3.72 21.04
C PRO A 91 -8.13 5.23 21.21
N HIS A 92 -6.88 5.68 21.22
CA HIS A 92 -6.49 7.08 21.37
C HIS A 92 -6.12 7.78 20.06
N GLY A 93 -6.43 7.17 18.90
CA GLY A 93 -6.24 7.80 17.59
C GLY A 93 -4.81 7.70 17.05
N GLY A 94 -4.06 6.67 17.49
CA GLY A 94 -2.77 6.30 16.93
C GLY A 94 -2.89 5.49 15.65
N GLY A 95 -2.29 4.29 15.64
CA GLY A 95 -2.27 3.39 14.49
C GLY A 95 -3.23 2.19 14.62
N ALA A 96 -3.12 1.26 13.68
CA ALA A 96 -3.83 0.00 13.71
C ALA A 96 -3.02 -1.13 13.08
N ILE A 97 -3.20 -2.35 13.58
CA ILE A 97 -2.69 -3.57 12.95
C ILE A 97 -3.82 -4.26 12.19
N SER A 98 -3.56 -4.64 10.95
CA SER A 98 -4.44 -5.48 10.14
C SER A 98 -3.71 -6.69 9.57
N LEU A 99 -4.50 -7.70 9.21
CA LEU A 99 -4.03 -8.84 8.44
C LEU A 99 -4.56 -8.79 7.01
N GLU A 100 -3.65 -8.94 6.06
CA GLU A 100 -3.95 -9.20 4.65
C GLU A 100 -4.27 -10.68 4.40
N PRO A 101 -4.87 -11.06 3.24
CA PRO A 101 -5.40 -12.41 3.02
C PRO A 101 -4.41 -13.56 3.25
N GLY A 102 -3.14 -13.35 2.89
CA GLY A 102 -2.05 -14.33 3.04
C GLY A 102 -1.35 -14.31 4.40
N GLY A 103 -1.81 -13.48 5.34
CA GLY A 103 -1.17 -13.31 6.64
C GLY A 103 -0.04 -12.28 6.65
N GLN A 104 0.08 -11.46 5.60
CA GLN A 104 0.95 -10.30 5.63
C GLN A 104 0.50 -9.38 6.77
N PHE A 105 1.46 -8.97 7.59
CA PHE A 105 1.22 -8.32 8.87
C PHE A 105 1.37 -6.81 8.73
N GLU A 106 0.25 -6.11 8.64
CA GLU A 106 0.22 -4.69 8.30
C GLU A 106 0.26 -3.82 9.56
N LEU A 107 1.06 -2.75 9.52
CA LEU A 107 0.86 -1.58 10.37
C LEU A 107 0.29 -0.46 9.50
N SER A 108 -0.89 0.03 9.86
CA SER A 108 -1.46 1.29 9.40
C SER A 108 -1.12 2.35 10.44
N GLY A 109 -0.02 3.09 10.21
CA GLY A 109 0.54 4.04 11.17
C GLY A 109 -0.34 5.26 11.45
N ALA A 110 -0.04 5.95 12.54
CA ALA A 110 -0.72 7.17 12.93
C ALA A 110 -0.42 8.33 11.93
N PRO A 111 -1.30 9.33 11.84
CA PRO A 111 -1.06 10.52 11.01
C PRO A 111 -0.09 11.50 11.73
N PHE A 112 1.16 11.59 11.26
CA PHE A 112 2.22 12.40 11.87
C PHE A 112 2.47 13.74 11.18
N ASP A 113 3.17 14.68 11.83
CA ASP A 113 3.61 15.93 11.17
C ASP A 113 4.90 15.71 10.37
N THR A 114 5.72 14.74 10.79
CA THR A 114 7.07 14.53 10.30
C THR A 114 7.40 13.05 10.00
N ALA A 115 8.30 12.83 9.05
CA ALA A 115 8.90 11.52 8.78
C ALA A 115 9.75 11.00 9.95
N HIS A 116 10.23 11.88 10.84
CA HIS A 116 10.93 11.47 12.06
C HIS A 116 10.01 10.70 13.01
N GLU A 117 8.76 11.14 13.16
CA GLU A 117 7.76 10.43 13.96
C GLU A 117 7.41 9.08 13.33
N THR A 118 7.31 9.00 11.99
CA THR A 118 7.13 7.73 11.28
C THR A 118 8.31 6.77 11.52
N ALA A 119 9.55 7.27 11.51
CA ALA A 119 10.72 6.45 11.85
C ALA A 119 10.65 5.93 13.29
N ALA A 120 10.24 6.78 14.24
CA ALA A 120 10.08 6.41 15.64
C ALA A 120 8.95 5.38 15.84
N GLU A 121 7.82 5.53 15.17
CA GLU A 121 6.72 4.57 15.19
C GLU A 121 7.16 3.21 14.64
N LEU A 122 7.90 3.21 13.52
CA LEU A 122 8.41 1.99 12.92
C LEU A 122 9.35 1.24 13.86
N ASP A 123 10.24 1.94 14.56
CA ASP A 123 11.13 1.33 15.55
C ASP A 123 10.36 0.81 16.77
N ALA A 124 9.39 1.56 17.28
CA ALA A 124 8.52 1.12 18.37
C ALA A 124 7.71 -0.12 17.99
N HIS A 125 7.20 -0.18 16.76
CA HIS A 125 6.45 -1.32 16.24
C HIS A 125 7.28 -2.60 16.19
N PHE A 126 8.50 -2.53 15.66
CA PHE A 126 9.39 -3.70 15.63
C PHE A 126 9.89 -4.09 17.03
N ALA A 127 10.13 -3.12 17.92
CA ALA A 127 10.48 -3.42 19.31
C ALA A 127 9.34 -4.14 20.04
N ALA A 128 8.08 -3.74 19.81
CA ALA A 128 6.90 -4.40 20.39
C ALA A 128 6.67 -5.81 19.80
N LEU A 129 7.00 -6.02 18.52
CA LEU A 129 6.90 -7.34 17.87
C LEU A 129 7.99 -8.33 18.32
N ALA A 130 9.18 -7.85 18.65
CA ALA A 130 10.37 -8.68 18.85
C ALA A 130 10.17 -9.82 19.86
N PRO A 131 9.60 -9.62 21.07
CA PRO A 131 9.48 -10.70 22.06
C PRO A 131 8.67 -11.91 21.55
N ALA A 132 7.54 -11.66 20.89
CA ALA A 132 6.71 -12.73 20.33
C ALA A 132 7.35 -13.36 19.08
N ALA A 133 7.94 -12.54 18.22
CA ALA A 133 8.62 -13.05 17.03
C ALA A 133 9.81 -13.95 17.40
N GLU A 134 10.65 -13.54 18.35
CA GLU A 134 11.81 -14.32 18.80
C GLU A 134 11.40 -15.62 19.48
N SER A 135 10.46 -15.57 20.43
CA SER A 135 9.97 -16.77 21.13
C SER A 135 9.33 -17.80 20.19
N CYS A 136 8.70 -17.33 19.11
CA CYS A 136 8.07 -18.18 18.10
C CYS A 136 9.01 -18.57 16.95
N GLY A 137 10.23 -18.03 16.91
CA GLY A 137 11.16 -18.21 15.79
C GLY A 137 10.64 -17.63 14.48
N ILE A 138 9.90 -16.52 14.52
CA ILE A 138 9.32 -15.84 13.37
C ILE A 138 10.26 -14.73 12.89
N GLY A 139 10.45 -14.65 11.58
CA GLY A 139 11.07 -13.53 10.88
C GLY A 139 10.05 -12.84 9.97
N PHE A 140 10.42 -11.67 9.45
CA PHE A 140 9.59 -10.90 8.53
C PHE A 140 10.42 -10.52 7.31
N LEU A 141 9.94 -10.86 6.11
CA LEU A 141 10.58 -10.47 4.86
C LEU A 141 10.32 -9.00 4.54
N ASP A 142 11.31 -8.34 3.94
CA ASP A 142 11.24 -6.96 3.43
C ASP A 142 11.14 -6.93 1.89
N LEU A 143 10.38 -7.87 1.31
CA LEU A 143 10.20 -8.05 -0.15
C LEU A 143 8.80 -7.62 -0.57
N GLY A 144 8.64 -7.14 -1.81
CA GLY A 144 7.33 -6.78 -2.37
C GLY A 144 6.41 -7.98 -2.67
N MET A 145 6.95 -9.19 -2.67
CA MET A 145 6.24 -10.43 -2.91
C MET A 145 6.95 -11.60 -2.23
N SER A 146 6.22 -12.62 -1.79
CA SER A 146 6.81 -13.88 -1.29
C SER A 146 7.71 -14.49 -2.38
N PRO A 147 8.99 -14.78 -2.07
CA PRO A 147 9.95 -15.21 -3.08
C PRO A 147 9.88 -16.72 -3.38
N LEU A 148 9.31 -17.51 -2.46
CA LEU A 148 9.46 -18.97 -2.43
C LEU A 148 8.14 -19.71 -2.59
N TRP A 149 7.11 -19.33 -1.84
CA TRP A 149 5.92 -20.16 -1.71
C TRP A 149 4.96 -19.97 -2.88
N THR A 150 4.40 -21.07 -3.33
CA THR A 150 3.25 -21.06 -4.22
C THR A 150 2.03 -20.51 -3.48
N ARG A 151 1.02 -20.06 -4.24
CA ARG A 151 -0.25 -19.63 -3.67
C ARG A 151 -0.93 -20.71 -2.83
N ALA A 152 -0.79 -21.98 -3.18
CA ALA A 152 -1.39 -23.10 -2.44
C ALA A 152 -0.73 -23.34 -1.08
N GLU A 153 0.52 -22.92 -0.91
CA GLU A 153 1.27 -23.03 0.34
C GLU A 153 1.05 -21.81 1.25
N THR A 154 0.50 -20.72 0.70
CA THR A 154 0.23 -19.50 1.47
C THR A 154 -0.96 -19.71 2.41
N PRO A 155 -0.85 -19.31 3.70
CA PRO A 155 -1.96 -19.37 4.64
C PRO A 155 -3.13 -18.49 4.24
N VAL A 156 -4.31 -18.79 4.80
CA VAL A 156 -5.52 -17.98 4.62
C VAL A 156 -5.95 -17.42 5.97
N MET A 157 -6.09 -16.10 6.05
CA MET A 157 -6.54 -15.44 7.28
C MET A 157 -8.06 -15.58 7.47
N PRO A 158 -8.54 -15.77 8.72
CA PRO A 158 -9.95 -16.01 9.02
C PRO A 158 -10.75 -14.70 8.99
N LYS A 159 -10.91 -14.11 7.80
CA LYS A 159 -11.72 -12.89 7.56
C LYS A 159 -12.78 -13.18 6.53
N GLN A 160 -14.06 -13.00 6.87
CA GLN A 160 -15.20 -13.32 6.01
C GLN A 160 -15.08 -12.62 4.64
N ARG A 161 -14.74 -11.33 4.63
CA ARG A 161 -14.60 -10.52 3.40
C ARG A 161 -13.59 -11.09 2.40
N TYR A 162 -12.53 -11.77 2.88
CA TYR A 162 -11.50 -12.33 1.99
C TYR A 162 -11.99 -13.55 1.24
N GLN A 163 -12.95 -14.30 1.79
CA GLN A 163 -13.56 -15.41 1.08
C GLN A 163 -14.38 -14.93 -0.13
N ILE A 164 -15.09 -13.80 0.02
CA ILE A 164 -15.85 -13.17 -1.06
C ILE A 164 -14.89 -12.74 -2.18
N MET A 165 -13.84 -11.99 -1.83
CA MET A 165 -12.84 -11.53 -2.79
C MET A 165 -12.14 -12.70 -3.49
N ALA A 166 -11.74 -13.74 -2.76
CA ALA A 166 -11.05 -14.90 -3.34
C ALA A 166 -11.93 -15.67 -4.36
N ARG A 167 -13.25 -15.71 -4.17
CA ARG A 167 -14.19 -16.27 -5.16
C ARG A 167 -14.38 -15.36 -6.37
N TYR A 168 -14.24 -14.06 -6.20
CA TYR A 168 -14.47 -13.07 -7.27
C TYR A 168 -13.26 -12.85 -8.16
N MET A 169 -12.04 -12.79 -7.60
CA MET A 169 -10.81 -12.46 -8.36
C MET A 169 -10.63 -13.27 -9.66
N PRO A 170 -10.84 -14.62 -9.68
CA PRO A 170 -10.69 -15.39 -10.92
C PRO A 170 -11.68 -15.04 -12.04
N LYS A 171 -12.74 -14.28 -11.74
CA LYS A 171 -13.73 -13.82 -12.73
C LYS A 171 -13.29 -12.55 -13.46
N VAL A 172 -12.32 -11.80 -12.92
CA VAL A 172 -11.95 -10.45 -13.38
C VAL A 172 -10.47 -10.28 -13.73
N GLY A 173 -9.62 -11.24 -13.36
CA GLY A 173 -8.19 -11.24 -13.72
C GLY A 173 -7.52 -12.56 -13.32
N SER A 174 -6.32 -12.82 -13.83
CA SER A 174 -5.57 -14.05 -13.50
C SER A 174 -4.63 -13.90 -12.30
N LEU A 175 -4.27 -12.67 -11.94
CA LEU A 175 -3.29 -12.37 -10.89
C LEU A 175 -3.91 -11.81 -9.60
N GLY A 176 -5.22 -11.57 -9.56
CA GLY A 176 -5.88 -10.98 -8.38
C GLY A 176 -5.77 -11.82 -7.10
N LEU A 177 -5.65 -13.14 -7.21
CA LEU A 177 -5.33 -13.98 -6.05
C LEU A 177 -3.88 -13.81 -5.58
N ASP A 178 -2.93 -13.59 -6.48
CA ASP A 178 -1.55 -13.35 -6.07
C ASP A 178 -1.38 -11.99 -5.41
N MET A 179 -2.14 -10.98 -5.85
CA MET A 179 -2.26 -9.69 -5.17
C MET A 179 -2.65 -9.91 -3.71
N MET A 180 -3.74 -10.64 -3.48
CA MET A 180 -4.29 -10.91 -2.14
C MET A 180 -3.31 -11.67 -1.24
N PHE A 181 -2.74 -12.76 -1.76
CA PHE A 181 -2.06 -13.73 -0.91
C PHE A 181 -0.53 -13.55 -0.84
N ARG A 182 0.10 -12.98 -1.87
CA ARG A 182 1.55 -13.07 -2.01
C ARG A 182 2.29 -11.74 -2.04
N THR A 183 1.61 -10.59 -2.06
CA THR A 183 2.27 -9.28 -2.16
C THR A 183 2.39 -8.55 -0.83
N SER A 184 3.35 -7.63 -0.73
CA SER A 184 3.49 -6.69 0.38
C SER A 184 3.93 -5.30 -0.09
N THR A 185 3.30 -4.27 0.43
CA THR A 185 3.51 -2.87 0.01
C THR A 185 3.98 -1.97 1.16
N VAL A 186 4.55 -0.82 0.80
CA VAL A 186 4.51 0.38 1.63
C VAL A 186 3.67 1.43 0.90
N GLN A 187 2.82 2.13 1.64
CA GLN A 187 1.94 3.19 1.13
C GLN A 187 2.08 4.43 2.01
N THR A 188 1.85 5.60 1.40
CA THR A 188 1.84 6.87 2.12
C THR A 188 0.54 7.61 1.86
N ASN A 189 -0.06 8.12 2.93
CA ASN A 189 -1.33 8.81 2.93
C ASN A 189 -1.09 10.31 3.14
N ILE A 190 -1.58 11.14 2.22
CA ILE A 190 -1.41 12.59 2.23
C ILE A 190 -2.77 13.32 2.22
N ASP A 191 -2.79 14.48 2.84
CA ASP A 191 -3.92 15.38 2.96
C ASP A 191 -3.99 16.37 1.79
N PHE A 192 -5.17 16.98 1.63
CA PHE A 192 -5.41 18.08 0.71
C PHE A 192 -6.20 19.22 1.37
N ALA A 193 -5.94 20.46 0.94
CA ALA A 193 -6.57 21.66 1.50
C ALA A 193 -7.96 21.93 0.92
N SER A 194 -8.17 21.56 -0.34
CA SER A 194 -9.36 21.86 -1.13
C SER A 194 -9.50 20.87 -2.27
N GLU A 195 -10.62 20.91 -2.99
CA GLU A 195 -10.81 20.12 -4.21
C GLU A 195 -9.74 20.42 -5.27
N ALA A 196 -9.38 21.70 -5.46
CA ALA A 196 -8.34 22.07 -6.43
C ALA A 196 -6.96 21.50 -6.06
N ASP A 197 -6.61 21.55 -4.76
CA ASP A 197 -5.38 20.94 -4.25
C ASP A 197 -5.41 19.41 -4.37
N MET A 198 -6.56 18.79 -4.09
CA MET A 198 -6.79 17.35 -4.30
C MET A 198 -6.52 16.95 -5.76
N VAL A 199 -7.11 17.67 -6.72
CA VAL A 199 -6.94 17.38 -8.15
C VAL A 199 -5.47 17.54 -8.58
N ALA A 200 -4.79 18.59 -8.09
CA ALA A 200 -3.38 18.81 -8.39
C ALA A 200 -2.50 17.67 -7.85
N LYS A 201 -2.68 17.29 -6.57
CA LYS A 201 -1.95 16.20 -5.93
C LYS A 201 -2.25 14.85 -6.57
N LEU A 202 -3.51 14.58 -6.92
CA LEU A 202 -3.91 13.36 -7.61
C LEU A 202 -3.23 13.22 -8.96
N ARG A 203 -3.22 14.28 -9.79
CA ARG A 203 -2.56 14.28 -11.11
C ARG A 203 -1.06 14.12 -11.00
N LEU A 204 -0.42 14.85 -10.09
CA LEU A 204 1.02 14.73 -9.86
C LEU A 204 1.38 13.33 -9.35
N GLY A 205 0.60 12.80 -8.41
CA GLY A 205 0.75 11.44 -7.90
C GLY A 205 0.63 10.39 -8.99
N LEU A 206 -0.43 10.43 -9.81
CA LEU A 206 -0.62 9.49 -10.92
C LEU A 206 0.52 9.57 -11.94
N SER A 207 0.99 10.78 -12.27
CA SER A 207 2.13 10.95 -13.19
C SER A 207 3.44 10.39 -12.63
N LEU A 208 3.69 10.56 -11.33
CA LEU A 208 4.94 10.10 -10.69
C LEU A 208 4.85 8.70 -10.09
N GLN A 209 3.69 8.05 -10.11
CA GLN A 209 3.56 6.70 -9.55
C GLN A 209 4.49 5.68 -10.20
N PRO A 210 4.70 5.66 -11.54
CA PRO A 210 5.69 4.78 -12.17
C PRO A 210 7.12 5.04 -11.68
N LEU A 211 7.48 6.29 -11.36
CA LEU A 211 8.77 6.63 -10.75
C LEU A 211 8.89 6.04 -9.34
N ILE A 212 7.85 6.17 -8.51
CA ILE A 212 7.81 5.56 -7.17
C ILE A 212 7.96 4.04 -7.30
N THR A 213 7.20 3.40 -8.18
CA THR A 213 7.31 1.95 -8.42
C THR A 213 8.72 1.54 -8.84
N ALA A 214 9.39 2.33 -9.70
CA ALA A 214 10.77 2.04 -10.13
C ALA A 214 11.80 2.20 -9.00
N LEU A 215 11.70 3.27 -8.21
CA LEU A 215 12.58 3.53 -7.07
C LEU A 215 12.43 2.46 -5.97
N PHE A 216 11.24 1.88 -5.83
CA PHE A 216 10.91 0.91 -4.80
C PHE A 216 10.86 -0.54 -5.31
N ALA A 217 11.17 -0.81 -6.58
CA ALA A 217 11.05 -2.15 -7.16
C ALA A 217 11.85 -3.21 -6.37
N ASN A 218 11.14 -4.20 -5.81
CA ASN A 218 11.70 -5.12 -4.82
C ASN A 218 11.00 -6.48 -4.76
N SER A 219 10.56 -7.01 -5.92
CA SER A 219 9.92 -8.34 -6.00
C SER A 219 10.37 -9.17 -7.22
N PRO A 220 11.68 -9.49 -7.34
CA PRO A 220 12.21 -10.17 -8.52
C PRO A 220 12.12 -11.70 -8.50
N PHE A 221 11.57 -12.30 -7.44
CA PHE A 221 11.49 -13.75 -7.28
C PHE A 221 10.05 -14.23 -7.12
N THR A 222 9.75 -15.41 -7.66
CA THR A 222 8.47 -16.11 -7.49
C THR A 222 8.73 -17.60 -7.56
N ASP A 223 8.06 -18.39 -6.72
CA ASP A 223 8.16 -19.85 -6.66
C ASP A 223 9.62 -20.35 -6.62
N GLY A 224 10.46 -19.62 -5.89
CA GLY A 224 11.86 -19.93 -5.62
C GLY A 224 12.86 -19.54 -6.71
N LYS A 225 12.45 -18.79 -7.74
CA LYS A 225 13.32 -18.43 -8.88
C LYS A 225 13.15 -16.98 -9.33
N PRO A 226 14.13 -16.40 -10.05
CA PRO A 226 13.94 -15.14 -10.75
C PRO A 226 12.75 -15.19 -11.70
N ASN A 227 11.85 -14.22 -11.60
CA ASN A 227 10.61 -14.16 -12.40
C ASN A 227 10.74 -13.29 -13.67
N GLY A 228 11.93 -12.72 -13.90
CA GLY A 228 12.24 -11.87 -15.05
C GLY A 228 11.71 -10.43 -14.94
N LEU A 229 11.25 -10.01 -13.75
CA LEU A 229 10.80 -8.65 -13.44
C LEU A 229 11.63 -8.07 -12.28
N LEU A 230 11.54 -6.76 -12.11
CA LEU A 230 12.05 -6.04 -10.94
C LEU A 230 10.95 -5.82 -9.90
N SER A 231 9.71 -5.60 -10.35
CA SER A 231 8.53 -5.57 -9.48
C SER A 231 7.42 -6.46 -10.04
N MET A 232 7.41 -7.74 -9.62
CA MET A 232 6.29 -8.63 -9.89
C MET A 232 5.01 -8.15 -9.20
N ARG A 233 5.11 -7.54 -8.02
CA ARG A 233 3.95 -6.94 -7.34
C ARG A 233 3.26 -5.91 -8.24
N SER A 234 4.00 -5.00 -8.87
CA SER A 234 3.41 -4.01 -9.77
C SER A 234 2.77 -4.64 -11.02
N GLN A 235 3.38 -5.70 -11.57
CA GLN A 235 2.82 -6.49 -12.67
C GLN A 235 1.50 -7.17 -12.27
N ILE A 236 1.41 -7.72 -11.06
CA ILE A 236 0.19 -8.38 -10.56
C ILE A 236 -1.03 -7.44 -10.62
N TRP A 237 -0.83 -6.15 -10.31
CA TRP A 237 -1.90 -5.14 -10.35
C TRP A 237 -2.46 -4.83 -11.75
N THR A 238 -1.75 -5.20 -12.84
CA THR A 238 -2.27 -5.00 -14.22
C THR A 238 -3.32 -6.02 -14.63
N ASP A 239 -3.38 -7.16 -13.96
CA ASP A 239 -4.29 -8.27 -14.26
C ASP A 239 -4.99 -8.77 -12.97
N THR A 240 -5.32 -7.82 -12.10
CA THR A 240 -6.10 -8.05 -10.87
C THR A 240 -7.59 -7.86 -11.12
N ASP A 241 -8.02 -6.63 -11.47
CA ASP A 241 -9.40 -6.30 -11.84
C ASP A 241 -9.41 -4.91 -12.50
N ALA A 242 -9.67 -4.86 -13.80
CA ALA A 242 -9.63 -3.63 -14.59
C ALA A 242 -10.66 -2.57 -14.15
N ALA A 243 -11.74 -2.95 -13.44
CA ALA A 243 -12.74 -1.98 -12.97
C ALA A 243 -12.21 -1.11 -11.82
N ARG A 244 -11.24 -1.61 -11.06
CA ARG A 244 -10.79 -0.99 -9.80
C ARG A 244 -9.29 -0.70 -9.74
N THR A 245 -8.51 -0.99 -10.78
CA THR A 245 -7.07 -0.73 -10.82
C THR A 245 -6.69 0.25 -11.94
N GLY A 246 -5.43 0.68 -11.95
CA GLY A 246 -4.84 1.43 -13.06
C GLY A 246 -4.61 2.93 -12.81
N MET A 247 -4.38 3.64 -13.92
CA MET A 247 -3.84 5.01 -13.94
C MET A 247 -4.90 6.12 -14.00
N MET A 248 -6.18 5.78 -13.91
CA MET A 248 -7.32 6.72 -13.87
C MET A 248 -7.21 7.88 -14.89
N PRO A 249 -7.23 7.62 -16.21
CA PRO A 249 -7.01 8.66 -17.24
C PRO A 249 -8.02 9.81 -17.15
N PHE A 250 -9.24 9.55 -16.67
CA PHE A 250 -10.26 10.59 -16.46
C PHE A 250 -9.81 11.70 -15.49
N ALA A 251 -8.85 11.43 -14.60
CA ALA A 251 -8.30 12.43 -13.68
C ALA A 251 -7.64 13.61 -14.41
N PHE A 252 -7.21 13.43 -15.66
CA PHE A 252 -6.55 14.46 -16.47
C PHE A 252 -7.52 15.25 -17.37
N GLN A 253 -8.81 14.89 -17.38
CA GLN A 253 -9.81 15.57 -18.18
C GLN A 253 -10.32 16.86 -17.51
N PRO A 254 -10.85 17.83 -18.29
CA PRO A 254 -11.59 18.97 -17.74
C PRO A 254 -12.77 18.48 -16.89
N GLY A 255 -13.04 19.16 -15.77
CA GLY A 255 -14.12 18.79 -14.85
C GLY A 255 -13.77 17.69 -13.84
N MET A 256 -12.52 17.23 -13.79
CA MET A 256 -12.06 16.39 -12.68
C MET A 256 -12.25 17.11 -11.33
N GLY A 257 -12.87 16.42 -10.37
CA GLY A 257 -13.21 16.87 -9.02
C GLY A 257 -13.76 15.70 -8.20
N PHE A 258 -14.30 15.97 -7.01
CA PHE A 258 -14.93 14.96 -6.17
C PHE A 258 -16.12 14.29 -6.86
N GLU A 259 -16.92 15.06 -7.58
CA GLU A 259 -18.04 14.56 -8.37
C GLU A 259 -17.63 13.49 -9.39
N ALA A 260 -16.58 13.77 -10.19
CA ALA A 260 -16.08 12.83 -11.18
C ALA A 260 -15.54 11.55 -10.52
N TYR A 261 -14.92 11.66 -9.34
CA TYR A 261 -14.45 10.50 -8.59
C TYR A 261 -15.61 9.69 -7.99
N VAL A 262 -16.67 10.35 -7.51
CA VAL A 262 -17.91 9.70 -7.04
C VAL A 262 -18.53 8.89 -8.17
N ASP A 263 -18.64 9.44 -9.39
CA ASP A 263 -19.20 8.71 -10.52
C ASP A 263 -18.35 7.49 -10.89
N TYR A 264 -17.03 7.64 -10.94
CA TYR A 264 -16.11 6.53 -11.12
C TYR A 264 -16.33 5.44 -10.05
N ALA A 265 -16.35 5.81 -8.78
CA ALA A 265 -16.50 4.87 -7.67
C ALA A 265 -17.88 4.17 -7.68
N LEU A 266 -18.95 4.87 -8.04
CA LEU A 266 -20.29 4.30 -8.20
C LEU A 266 -20.38 3.24 -9.30
N ASP A 267 -19.52 3.35 -10.32
CA ASP A 267 -19.44 2.40 -11.43
C ASP A 267 -18.51 1.21 -11.15
N VAL A 268 -17.67 1.28 -10.12
CA VAL A 268 -16.90 0.13 -9.64
C VAL A 268 -17.85 -0.88 -8.99
N PRO A 269 -17.82 -2.17 -9.39
CA PRO A 269 -18.68 -3.18 -8.76
C PRO A 269 -18.35 -3.41 -7.29
N LEU A 270 -19.39 -3.61 -6.48
CA LEU A 270 -19.29 -3.98 -5.08
C LEU A 270 -18.57 -5.33 -4.91
N TYR A 271 -17.99 -5.54 -3.72
CA TYR A 271 -17.64 -6.88 -3.22
C TYR A 271 -18.66 -7.39 -2.22
N PHE A 272 -18.95 -6.58 -1.20
CA PHE A 272 -19.79 -6.98 -0.09
C PHE A 272 -20.59 -5.80 0.43
N VAL A 273 -21.65 -6.12 1.17
CA VAL A 273 -22.39 -5.19 2.02
C VAL A 273 -22.37 -5.77 3.43
N LYS A 274 -22.03 -4.96 4.43
CA LYS A 274 -21.93 -5.42 5.83
C LYS A 274 -23.18 -5.00 6.60
N ARG A 275 -23.81 -5.95 7.29
CA ARG A 275 -24.94 -5.69 8.20
C ARG A 275 -24.69 -6.46 9.50
N GLY A 276 -24.59 -5.75 10.62
CA GLY A 276 -24.05 -6.33 11.85
C GLY A 276 -22.68 -6.97 11.61
N ASP A 277 -22.54 -8.24 12.02
CA ASP A 277 -21.30 -9.02 11.86
C ASP A 277 -21.23 -9.81 10.55
N VAL A 278 -22.23 -9.68 9.67
CA VAL A 278 -22.34 -10.50 8.45
C VAL A 278 -21.86 -9.71 7.23
N TYR A 279 -20.97 -10.33 6.44
CA TYR A 279 -20.60 -9.85 5.12
C TYR A 279 -21.46 -10.54 4.05
N HIS A 280 -22.41 -9.81 3.48
CA HIS A 280 -23.22 -10.30 2.37
C HIS A 280 -22.42 -10.25 1.07
N ASP A 281 -22.22 -11.42 0.44
CA ASP A 281 -21.58 -11.53 -0.88
C ASP A 281 -22.49 -10.93 -1.95
N VAL A 282 -22.08 -9.76 -2.46
CA VAL A 282 -22.75 -9.07 -3.57
C VAL A 282 -21.74 -8.76 -4.67
N ALA A 283 -20.71 -9.60 -4.78
CA ALA A 283 -19.57 -9.32 -5.64
C ALA A 283 -19.98 -9.22 -7.12
N GLY A 284 -19.66 -8.09 -7.74
CA GLY A 284 -20.07 -7.77 -9.12
C GLY A 284 -21.37 -6.98 -9.23
N ALA A 285 -22.07 -6.71 -8.12
CA ALA A 285 -23.29 -5.91 -8.13
C ALA A 285 -23.01 -4.39 -8.14
N SER A 286 -24.02 -3.59 -8.49
CA SER A 286 -23.88 -2.14 -8.60
C SER A 286 -24.07 -1.42 -7.26
N PHE A 287 -23.17 -0.50 -6.93
CA PHE A 287 -23.39 0.43 -5.81
C PHE A 287 -24.62 1.32 -6.05
N ARG A 288 -24.89 1.69 -7.30
CA ARG A 288 -26.07 2.50 -7.66
C ARG A 288 -27.39 1.78 -7.34
N ASP A 289 -27.43 0.46 -7.50
CA ASP A 289 -28.60 -0.34 -7.10
C ASP A 289 -28.79 -0.37 -5.58
N LEU A 290 -27.69 -0.49 -4.81
CA LEU A 290 -27.74 -0.37 -3.35
C LEU A 290 -28.21 1.02 -2.91
N LEU A 291 -27.70 2.09 -3.52
CA LEU A 291 -28.13 3.46 -3.25
C LEU A 291 -29.63 3.65 -3.53
N ALA A 292 -30.16 2.98 -4.56
CA ALA A 292 -31.56 3.06 -4.95
C ALA A 292 -32.50 2.13 -4.15
N GLY A 293 -31.98 1.26 -3.29
CA GLY A 293 -32.80 0.23 -2.60
C GLY A 293 -33.21 -0.95 -3.48
N LYS A 294 -32.49 -1.18 -4.59
CA LYS A 294 -32.83 -2.12 -5.67
C LYS A 294 -31.84 -3.28 -5.81
N LEU A 295 -30.90 -3.42 -4.87
CA LEU A 295 -29.91 -4.48 -4.92
C LEU A 295 -30.58 -5.86 -4.79
N THR A 296 -30.50 -6.70 -5.83
CA THR A 296 -31.21 -7.99 -5.88
C THR A 296 -30.91 -8.90 -4.68
N ALA A 297 -29.65 -8.92 -4.23
CA ALA A 297 -29.21 -9.74 -3.10
C ALA A 297 -29.71 -9.24 -1.74
N LEU A 298 -30.09 -7.96 -1.65
CA LEU A 298 -30.57 -7.31 -0.43
C LEU A 298 -31.75 -6.36 -0.77
N PRO A 299 -32.93 -6.90 -1.12
CA PRO A 299 -34.04 -6.09 -1.59
C PRO A 299 -34.52 -5.07 -0.54
N GLY A 300 -34.62 -3.79 -0.92
CA GLY A 300 -35.08 -2.71 -0.05
C GLY A 300 -34.00 -2.07 0.83
N GLU A 301 -32.84 -2.73 1.00
CA GLU A 301 -31.69 -2.17 1.73
C GLU A 301 -31.10 -0.98 0.98
N ARG A 302 -30.85 0.12 1.68
CA ARG A 302 -30.23 1.34 1.13
C ARG A 302 -28.79 1.48 1.61
N ALA A 303 -27.96 2.11 0.77
CA ALA A 303 -26.57 2.41 1.09
C ALA A 303 -26.47 3.32 2.32
N THR A 304 -25.53 3.01 3.22
CA THR A 304 -25.15 3.85 4.36
C THR A 304 -23.76 4.46 4.17
N ILE A 305 -23.38 5.41 5.03
CA ILE A 305 -22.02 5.98 5.04
C ILE A 305 -20.97 4.88 5.26
N SER A 306 -21.26 3.87 6.08
CA SER A 306 -20.44 2.65 6.19
C SER A 306 -20.24 1.95 4.85
N ASP A 307 -21.32 1.70 4.10
CA ASP A 307 -21.25 1.02 2.82
C ASP A 307 -20.37 1.80 1.84
N TRP A 308 -20.50 3.13 1.82
CA TRP A 308 -19.67 4.00 0.98
C TRP A 308 -18.19 3.93 1.35
N ALA A 309 -17.85 4.11 2.63
CA ALA A 309 -16.47 4.08 3.10
C ALA A 309 -15.82 2.70 2.88
N ASN A 310 -16.58 1.63 3.08
CA ASN A 310 -16.13 0.25 2.84
C ASN A 310 -15.94 0.01 1.33
N HIS A 311 -16.87 0.45 0.47
CA HIS A 311 -16.74 0.33 -0.98
C HIS A 311 -15.49 1.03 -1.51
N LEU A 312 -15.25 2.28 -1.10
CA LEU A 312 -14.03 3.03 -1.46
C LEU A 312 -12.74 2.30 -1.05
N SER A 313 -12.76 1.55 0.06
CA SER A 313 -11.60 0.74 0.48
C SER A 313 -11.31 -0.45 -0.43
N THR A 314 -12.26 -0.84 -1.28
CA THR A 314 -12.12 -1.92 -2.26
C THR A 314 -11.68 -1.46 -3.64
N ILE A 315 -11.53 -0.15 -3.86
CA ILE A 315 -10.99 0.40 -5.10
C ILE A 315 -9.46 0.45 -4.96
N PHE A 316 -8.68 0.08 -5.98
CA PHE A 316 -7.23 -0.07 -5.90
C PHE A 316 -6.44 0.54 -7.07
N PRO A 317 -6.69 1.81 -7.45
CA PRO A 317 -5.87 2.50 -8.45
C PRO A 317 -4.43 2.71 -7.94
N GLU A 318 -3.55 3.15 -8.85
CA GLU A 318 -2.16 3.47 -8.54
C GLU A 318 -2.02 4.63 -7.53
N VAL A 319 -2.99 5.55 -7.53
CA VAL A 319 -3.21 6.57 -6.49
C VAL A 319 -4.69 6.58 -6.14
N ARG A 320 -5.05 6.46 -4.87
CA ARG A 320 -6.47 6.36 -4.44
C ARG A 320 -6.93 7.61 -3.72
N LEU A 321 -8.19 8.00 -3.93
CA LEU A 321 -8.82 9.09 -3.21
C LEU A 321 -9.81 8.53 -2.18
N LYS A 322 -9.62 8.96 -0.94
CA LYS A 322 -10.57 8.89 0.18
C LYS A 322 -10.71 10.32 0.72
N ARG A 323 -10.94 10.49 2.03
CA ARG A 323 -10.76 11.81 2.70
C ARG A 323 -9.30 12.29 2.77
N TYR A 324 -8.41 11.54 2.13
CA TYR A 324 -6.98 11.74 1.96
C TYR A 324 -6.58 11.01 0.66
N ILE A 325 -5.39 11.23 0.14
CA ILE A 325 -4.86 10.58 -1.05
C ILE A 325 -3.85 9.51 -0.62
N GLU A 326 -3.92 8.32 -1.22
CA GLU A 326 -3.04 7.18 -0.91
C GLU A 326 -2.15 6.87 -2.11
N MET A 327 -0.82 6.85 -1.89
CA MET A 327 0.19 6.52 -2.89
C MET A 327 0.52 5.02 -2.84
N ARG A 328 0.22 4.26 -3.89
CA ARG A 328 0.07 2.79 -3.79
C ARG A 328 1.05 1.95 -4.60
N GLY A 329 1.92 2.58 -5.39
CA GLY A 329 2.79 1.87 -6.34
C GLY A 329 4.01 1.17 -5.73
N ALA A 330 4.42 1.48 -4.50
CA ALA A 330 5.68 1.00 -3.94
C ALA A 330 5.61 -0.44 -3.38
N ASP A 331 6.56 -1.28 -3.78
CA ASP A 331 6.85 -2.52 -3.07
C ASP A 331 7.45 -2.18 -1.70
N VAL A 332 7.16 -2.99 -0.68
CA VAL A 332 7.82 -2.81 0.61
C VAL A 332 9.33 -3.11 0.48
N GLY A 333 10.12 -2.47 1.35
CA GLY A 333 11.56 -2.68 1.46
C GLY A 333 12.04 -2.60 2.92
N PRO A 334 13.37 -2.51 3.12
CA PRO A 334 13.97 -2.30 4.44
C PRO A 334 13.35 -1.09 5.17
N LYS A 335 13.52 -1.00 6.49
CA LYS A 335 12.99 0.13 7.29
C LYS A 335 13.33 1.50 6.70
N SER A 336 14.54 1.65 6.16
CA SER A 336 15.00 2.88 5.51
C SER A 336 14.13 3.28 4.31
N HIS A 337 13.63 2.32 3.54
CA HIS A 337 12.75 2.60 2.40
C HIS A 337 11.34 2.97 2.83
N ILE A 338 10.83 2.34 3.91
CA ILE A 338 9.51 2.70 4.44
C ILE A 338 9.47 4.18 4.79
N VAL A 339 10.43 4.65 5.58
CA VAL A 339 10.52 6.07 5.97
C VAL A 339 10.86 6.96 4.77
N ALA A 340 11.65 6.46 3.81
CA ALA A 340 11.96 7.21 2.59
C ALA A 340 10.71 7.52 1.75
N LEU A 341 9.71 6.63 1.68
CA LEU A 341 8.47 6.93 0.96
C LEU A 341 7.69 8.06 1.65
N THR A 342 7.61 8.02 2.98
CA THR A 342 7.01 9.08 3.79
C THR A 342 7.68 10.42 3.52
N ALA A 343 9.01 10.48 3.65
CA ALA A 343 9.79 11.69 3.40
C ALA A 343 9.64 12.16 1.93
N PHE A 344 9.64 11.23 0.97
CA PHE A 344 9.44 11.55 -0.44
C PHE A 344 8.11 12.25 -0.68
N CYS A 345 7.01 11.69 -0.16
CA CYS A 345 5.69 12.27 -0.31
C CYS A 345 5.53 13.59 0.46
N ALA A 346 6.07 13.70 1.68
CA ALA A 346 6.04 14.95 2.45
C ALA A 346 6.77 16.08 1.70
N GLY A 347 7.98 15.82 1.21
CA GLY A 347 8.77 16.80 0.47
C GLY A 347 8.17 17.19 -0.87
N LEU A 348 7.51 16.25 -1.54
CA LEU A 348 6.88 16.48 -2.83
C LEU A 348 5.58 17.27 -2.69
N PHE A 349 4.66 16.82 -1.83
CA PHE A 349 3.27 17.27 -1.83
C PHE A 349 2.95 18.35 -0.79
N TYR A 350 3.78 18.54 0.22
CA TYR A 350 3.58 19.56 1.27
C TYR A 350 4.53 20.75 1.15
N ASP A 351 5.19 20.89 0.00
CA ASP A 351 5.87 22.10 -0.41
C ASP A 351 5.42 22.49 -1.83
N ALA A 352 4.80 23.67 -1.96
CA ALA A 352 4.22 24.12 -3.22
C ALA A 352 5.27 24.26 -4.32
N GLN A 353 6.47 24.76 -4.01
CA GLN A 353 7.54 24.92 -5.00
C GLN A 353 8.02 23.58 -5.55
N ALA A 354 8.14 22.55 -4.70
CA ALA A 354 8.50 21.20 -5.10
C ALA A 354 7.39 20.57 -5.95
N SER A 355 6.13 20.69 -5.54
CA SER A 355 4.97 20.22 -6.30
C SER A 355 4.88 20.87 -7.69
N GLU A 356 4.99 22.19 -7.77
CA GLU A 356 4.91 22.95 -9.03
C GLU A 356 6.06 22.59 -9.97
N ALA A 357 7.30 22.57 -9.46
CA ALA A 357 8.48 22.23 -10.27
C ALA A 357 8.43 20.76 -10.74
N ALA A 358 7.93 19.84 -9.92
CA ALA A 358 7.74 18.44 -10.32
C ALA A 358 6.62 18.31 -11.36
N TRP A 359 5.53 19.06 -11.22
CA TRP A 359 4.45 19.11 -12.19
C TRP A 359 4.94 19.63 -13.55
N ASP A 360 5.79 20.66 -13.59
CA ASP A 360 6.37 21.18 -14.83
C ASP A 360 7.14 20.15 -15.64
N LEU A 361 7.72 19.13 -14.99
CA LEU A 361 8.42 18.03 -15.67
C LEU A 361 7.48 17.05 -16.36
N VAL A 362 6.22 16.92 -15.90
CA VAL A 362 5.30 15.84 -16.30
C VAL A 362 3.95 16.32 -16.85
N LYS A 363 3.62 17.61 -16.73
CA LYS A 363 2.33 18.18 -17.13
C LYS A 363 2.00 18.00 -18.61
N GLY A 364 3.02 17.84 -19.46
CA GLY A 364 2.88 17.62 -20.90
C GLY A 364 2.69 16.16 -21.31
N TRP A 365 2.73 15.22 -20.37
CA TRP A 365 2.58 13.80 -20.68
C TRP A 365 1.15 13.47 -21.09
N SER A 366 1.01 12.66 -22.14
CA SER A 366 -0.28 12.11 -22.56
C SER A 366 -0.72 10.95 -21.65
N ASP A 367 -1.99 10.53 -21.77
CA ASP A 367 -2.47 9.30 -21.12
C ASP A 367 -1.65 8.09 -21.54
N GLU A 368 -1.23 8.07 -22.82
CA GLU A 368 -0.40 7.02 -23.39
C GLU A 368 1.00 6.98 -22.76
N ASP A 369 1.64 8.13 -22.55
CA ASP A 369 2.96 8.16 -21.90
C ASP A 369 2.90 7.58 -20.47
N ARG A 370 1.87 7.95 -19.70
CA ARG A 370 1.63 7.42 -18.34
C ARG A 370 1.36 5.92 -18.37
N ARG A 371 0.54 5.45 -19.31
CA ARG A 371 0.22 4.02 -19.50
C ARG A 371 1.47 3.21 -19.87
N VAL A 372 2.25 3.68 -20.84
CA VAL A 372 3.50 3.03 -21.29
C VAL A 372 4.51 2.94 -20.14
N LEU A 373 4.66 3.99 -19.34
CA LEU A 373 5.53 3.93 -18.16
C LEU A 373 5.03 2.88 -17.16
N ARG A 374 3.74 2.88 -16.83
CA ARG A 374 3.15 1.88 -15.94
C ARG A 374 3.52 0.47 -16.42
N GLU A 375 3.26 0.15 -17.69
CA GLU A 375 3.46 -1.19 -18.25
C GLU A 375 4.93 -1.63 -18.31
N ARG A 376 5.86 -0.69 -18.54
CA ARG A 376 7.28 -1.01 -18.69
C ARG A 376 8.03 -1.10 -17.37
N VAL A 377 7.64 -0.31 -16.36
CA VAL A 377 8.33 -0.23 -15.07
C VAL A 377 8.53 -1.58 -14.37
N PRO A 378 7.54 -2.49 -14.30
CA PRO A 378 7.72 -3.79 -13.66
C PRO A 378 8.96 -4.56 -14.16
N ARG A 379 9.28 -4.44 -15.45
CA ARG A 379 10.42 -5.12 -16.08
C ARG A 379 11.67 -4.26 -16.13
N GLU A 380 11.53 -2.99 -16.52
CA GLU A 380 12.65 -2.11 -16.86
C GLU A 380 13.10 -1.22 -15.69
N GLY A 381 12.27 -1.06 -14.66
CA GLY A 381 12.54 -0.19 -13.52
C GLY A 381 12.87 1.23 -13.96
N LEU A 382 14.00 1.76 -13.49
CA LEU A 382 14.45 3.12 -13.81
C LEU A 382 14.83 3.32 -15.29
N ALA A 383 15.07 2.24 -16.04
CA ALA A 383 15.39 2.32 -17.46
C ALA A 383 14.15 2.54 -18.34
N ALA A 384 12.93 2.39 -17.78
CA ALA A 384 11.69 2.65 -18.51
C ALA A 384 11.63 4.09 -19.04
N LYS A 385 11.11 4.26 -20.26
CA LYS A 385 11.09 5.54 -20.99
C LYS A 385 9.72 5.83 -21.58
N ALA A 386 9.29 7.09 -21.50
CA ALA A 386 8.18 7.66 -22.27
C ALA A 386 8.40 9.17 -22.40
N ALA A 387 7.68 9.85 -23.30
CA ALA A 387 7.85 11.28 -23.56
C ALA A 387 9.33 11.74 -23.73
N GLY A 388 10.20 10.88 -24.28
CA GLY A 388 11.62 11.15 -24.47
C GLY A 388 12.48 11.17 -23.18
N LEU A 389 11.95 10.78 -22.02
CA LEU A 389 12.64 10.79 -20.73
C LEU A 389 12.65 9.40 -20.09
N SER A 390 13.79 9.01 -19.48
CA SER A 390 13.84 7.81 -18.64
C SER A 390 13.41 8.12 -17.21
N LEU A 391 12.91 7.12 -16.49
CA LEU A 391 12.61 7.28 -15.07
C LEU A 391 13.87 7.53 -14.24
N LEU A 392 15.05 7.07 -14.66
CA LEU A 392 16.32 7.43 -14.02
C LEU A 392 16.61 8.93 -14.13
N ASP A 393 16.44 9.50 -15.33
CA ASP A 393 16.64 10.94 -15.55
C ASP A 393 15.58 11.76 -14.80
N LEU A 394 14.35 11.25 -14.71
CA LEU A 394 13.30 11.86 -13.91
C LEU A 394 13.62 11.79 -12.41
N ALA A 395 14.09 10.64 -11.91
CA ALA A 395 14.50 10.48 -10.50
C ALA A 395 15.57 11.52 -10.10
N ARG A 396 16.58 11.71 -10.96
CA ARG A 396 17.66 12.68 -10.77
C ARG A 396 17.20 14.14 -10.78
N LYS A 397 16.04 14.42 -11.39
CA LYS A 397 15.43 15.76 -11.39
C LYS A 397 14.46 15.94 -10.22
N VAL A 398 13.68 14.92 -9.88
CA VAL A 398 12.63 14.99 -8.84
C VAL A 398 13.22 14.93 -7.43
N LEU A 399 14.17 14.04 -7.16
CA LEU A 399 14.73 13.89 -5.80
C LEU A 399 15.35 15.18 -5.22
N PRO A 400 16.11 15.99 -6.00
CA PRO A 400 16.56 17.29 -5.51
C PRO A 400 15.43 18.26 -5.17
N LEU A 401 14.31 18.23 -5.91
CA LEU A 401 13.14 19.07 -5.62
C LEU A 401 12.48 18.65 -4.30
N VAL A 402 12.33 17.34 -4.09
CA VAL A 402 11.78 16.75 -2.87
C VAL A 402 12.67 17.09 -1.66
N ARG A 403 13.99 16.94 -1.79
CA ARG A 403 14.96 17.35 -0.75
C ARG A 403 14.79 18.83 -0.40
N ALA A 404 14.76 19.71 -1.41
CA ALA A 404 14.58 21.14 -1.18
C ALA A 404 13.22 21.46 -0.54
N GLY A 405 12.17 20.69 -0.85
CA GLY A 405 10.86 20.79 -0.21
C GLY A 405 10.90 20.41 1.28
N LEU A 406 11.58 19.31 1.63
CA LEU A 406 11.80 18.93 3.04
C LEU A 406 12.63 19.97 3.81
N ASP A 407 13.67 20.50 3.18
CA ASP A 407 14.51 21.54 3.80
C ASP A 407 13.72 22.83 4.04
N ARG A 408 12.82 23.22 3.11
CA ARG A 408 11.90 24.36 3.30
C ARG A 408 10.83 24.11 4.36
N ARG A 409 10.34 22.87 4.48
CA ARG A 409 9.42 22.48 5.58
C ARG A 409 10.07 22.65 6.95
N ALA A 410 11.41 22.59 7.02
CA ALA A 410 12.21 22.87 8.21
C ALA A 410 11.76 22.09 9.46
N ARG A 411 11.30 20.85 9.27
CA ARG A 411 10.98 19.92 10.35
C ARG A 411 12.27 19.22 10.74
N LEU A 412 12.80 19.59 11.90
CA LEU A 412 14.09 19.12 12.37
C LEU A 412 13.94 18.13 13.52
N ASP A 413 14.79 17.11 13.56
CA ASP A 413 14.94 16.25 14.73
C ASP A 413 15.63 16.99 15.90
N ALA A 414 15.76 16.32 17.05
CA ALA A 414 16.43 16.87 18.23
C ALA A 414 17.93 17.18 18.03
N LYS A 415 18.55 16.68 16.95
CA LYS A 415 19.94 16.94 16.57
C LYS A 415 20.06 18.02 15.49
N GLY A 416 18.94 18.60 15.04
CA GLY A 416 18.89 19.63 14.01
C GLY A 416 18.94 19.10 12.58
N HIS A 417 18.76 17.80 12.35
CA HIS A 417 18.71 17.24 11.01
C HIS A 417 17.33 17.42 10.39
N SER A 418 17.30 17.79 9.11
CA SER A 418 16.11 17.80 8.26
C SER A 418 15.60 16.39 7.98
N GLU A 419 14.28 16.24 7.75
CA GLU A 419 13.64 15.02 7.23
C GLU A 419 14.33 14.49 5.96
N ALA A 420 15.03 15.35 5.22
CA ALA A 420 15.75 14.99 3.99
C ALA A 420 16.86 13.95 4.19
N ILE A 421 17.28 13.65 5.43
CA ILE A 421 18.17 12.51 5.71
C ILE A 421 17.56 11.17 5.29
N TYR A 422 16.23 11.05 5.26
CA TYR A 422 15.56 9.80 4.89
C TYR A 422 15.50 9.56 3.38
N LEU A 423 15.88 10.54 2.55
CA LEU A 423 15.93 10.35 1.09
C LEU A 423 17.18 9.59 0.62
N THR A 424 18.18 9.40 1.48
CA THR A 424 19.48 8.80 1.11
C THR A 424 19.35 7.47 0.34
N PRO A 425 18.50 6.50 0.72
CA PRO A 425 18.36 5.26 -0.05
C PRO A 425 17.88 5.50 -1.49
N LEU A 426 16.96 6.44 -1.71
CA LEU A 426 16.42 6.76 -3.03
C LEU A 426 17.46 7.52 -3.88
N GLU A 427 18.25 8.38 -3.25
CA GLU A 427 19.34 9.11 -3.92
C GLU A 427 20.47 8.17 -4.36
N GLU A 428 20.82 7.17 -3.55
CA GLU A 428 21.77 6.13 -3.94
C GLU A 428 21.26 5.31 -5.14
N ILE A 429 19.97 4.98 -5.16
CA ILE A 429 19.32 4.30 -6.28
C ILE A 429 19.34 5.18 -7.54
N ALA A 430 19.02 6.47 -7.43
CA ALA A 430 19.05 7.40 -8.57
C ALA A 430 20.48 7.71 -9.07
N ALA A 431 21.48 7.68 -8.18
CA ALA A 431 22.88 7.87 -8.54
C ALA A 431 23.41 6.64 -9.30
N SER A 432 23.21 5.45 -8.75
CA SER A 432 23.69 4.17 -9.33
C SER A 432 22.86 3.68 -10.51
N GLY A 433 21.57 3.99 -10.56
CA GLY A 433 20.60 3.38 -11.47
C GLY A 433 20.19 1.96 -11.08
N GLU A 434 20.61 1.47 -9.90
CA GLU A 434 20.40 0.09 -9.46
C GLU A 434 19.30 0.02 -8.38
N THR A 435 18.21 -0.69 -8.67
CA THR A 435 17.10 -0.90 -7.74
C THR A 435 17.42 -1.97 -6.69
N LEU A 436 16.64 -2.06 -5.60
CA LEU A 436 16.74 -3.16 -4.64
C LEU A 436 16.58 -4.54 -5.31
N ALA A 437 15.61 -4.68 -6.22
CA ALA A 437 15.44 -5.88 -7.00
C ALA A 437 16.69 -6.23 -7.84
N GLY A 438 17.32 -5.23 -8.48
CA GLY A 438 18.56 -5.41 -9.23
C GLY A 438 19.70 -5.94 -8.35
N ARG A 439 19.91 -5.31 -7.18
CA ARG A 439 20.91 -5.73 -6.20
C ARG A 439 20.68 -7.17 -5.72
N ARG A 440 19.41 -7.53 -5.42
CA ARG A 440 19.02 -8.87 -4.97
C ARG A 440 19.21 -9.93 -6.06
N LEU A 441 18.89 -9.61 -7.32
CA LEU A 441 19.20 -10.49 -8.46
C LEU A 441 20.71 -10.70 -8.63
N ALA A 442 21.51 -9.65 -8.47
CA ALA A 442 22.96 -9.75 -8.52
C ALA A 442 23.52 -10.65 -7.41
N LEU A 443 22.97 -10.57 -6.19
CA LEU A 443 23.30 -11.49 -5.10
C LEU A 443 22.88 -12.92 -5.43
N TYR A 444 21.66 -13.13 -5.95
CA TYR A 444 21.16 -14.45 -6.34
C TYR A 444 22.10 -15.15 -7.34
N HIS A 445 22.54 -14.44 -8.37
CA HIS A 445 23.40 -15.00 -9.42
C HIS A 445 24.88 -15.09 -9.05
N ARG A 446 25.35 -14.31 -8.08
CA ARG A 446 26.75 -14.34 -7.64
C ARG A 446 27.05 -15.66 -6.93
N ASP A 447 28.22 -16.21 -7.21
CA ASP A 447 28.70 -17.45 -6.60
C ASP A 447 28.76 -17.35 -5.06
N ALA A 448 28.42 -18.45 -4.37
CA ALA A 448 28.40 -18.49 -2.91
C ALA A 448 29.79 -18.27 -2.29
N ALA A 449 30.87 -18.76 -2.91
CA ALA A 449 32.24 -18.54 -2.45
C ALA A 449 32.68 -17.07 -2.62
N ALA A 450 32.00 -16.31 -3.48
CA ALA A 450 32.20 -14.86 -3.66
C ALA A 450 31.22 -14.00 -2.84
N GLY A 451 30.51 -14.60 -1.87
CA GLY A 451 29.54 -13.93 -1.00
C GLY A 451 28.18 -13.66 -1.65
N GLY A 452 27.84 -14.35 -2.74
CA GLY A 452 26.50 -14.37 -3.30
C GLY A 452 25.64 -15.50 -2.76
N TRP A 453 24.47 -15.71 -3.36
CA TRP A 453 23.57 -16.80 -2.97
C TRP A 453 23.77 -18.07 -3.78
N GLY A 454 24.53 -18.03 -4.88
CA GLY A 454 24.80 -19.20 -5.72
C GLY A 454 23.55 -19.88 -6.28
N GLY A 455 22.49 -19.10 -6.53
CA GLY A 455 21.18 -19.60 -6.97
C GLY A 455 20.28 -20.15 -5.85
N ASP A 456 20.68 -20.05 -4.58
CA ASP A 456 19.83 -20.45 -3.44
C ASP A 456 18.93 -19.30 -2.97
N ILE A 457 17.64 -19.38 -3.33
CA ILE A 457 16.64 -18.39 -2.90
C ILE A 457 16.44 -18.33 -1.39
N LYS A 458 16.78 -19.40 -0.64
CA LYS A 458 16.59 -19.43 0.82
C LYS A 458 17.43 -18.39 1.54
N ARG A 459 18.51 -17.92 0.91
CA ARG A 459 19.31 -16.80 1.40
C ARG A 459 18.51 -15.51 1.58
N ALA A 460 17.41 -15.33 0.85
CA ALA A 460 16.50 -14.19 1.05
C ALA A 460 15.89 -14.16 2.47
N PHE A 461 15.69 -15.32 3.11
CA PHE A 461 15.18 -15.41 4.49
C PHE A 461 16.23 -15.06 5.57
N VAL A 462 17.44 -14.69 5.14
CA VAL A 462 18.52 -14.17 5.99
C VAL A 462 18.90 -12.75 5.58
N ASP A 463 18.99 -12.48 4.28
CA ASP A 463 19.53 -11.23 3.75
C ASP A 463 18.45 -10.20 3.38
N CYS A 464 17.17 -10.59 3.32
CA CYS A 464 16.01 -9.75 2.96
C CYS A 464 14.96 -9.77 4.09
N VAL A 465 15.40 -9.44 5.30
CA VAL A 465 14.58 -9.49 6.52
C VAL A 465 14.78 -8.24 7.37
N TYR A 466 13.82 -7.94 8.23
CA TYR A 466 13.90 -6.86 9.22
C TYR A 466 14.75 -7.18 10.44
#